data_AF-A0A1Q9BPW0-F1
#
_entry.id   AF-A0A1Q9BPW0-F1
#
_cell.length_a   1.000
_cell.length_b   1.000
_cell.length_c   1.000
_cell.angle_alpha   90.00
_cell.angle_beta   90.00
_cell.angle_gamma   90.00
#
_symmetry.space_group_name_H-M   'P 1'
#
loop_
_entity.id
_entity.type
_entity.pdbx_description
1 polymer ?
#
loop_
_entity_poly.entity_id
_entity_poly.type
_entity_poly.pdbx_seq_one_letter_code
_entity_poly.pdbx_strand_id
1 'polypeptide(L)'
;MAASPSKLHLKTSEEEQHECRKCRLPKPLEQGRKHGLHFLCKKCESLERMVARTLGDVEQLKKLSKDRQEAFFREHSEKPEHERTNWQTVRACLVSQLVVEVTSEWDSGEVGEWLPESVWVTRGFLSESVKKCDSRECPKLGTVYQVPVHHDNYRQLRKDVETTLLTREEECRKKKTQRKDKATTGETGEQEPTCTWNVPEALKPQAFAAAASGKGKAAAKAKGKAAAVPSAASAARAAEKTQRVNTQLNCKAQRALADLTQASTGLQKLCKQLEKREDVEVCLKEALQSAYLDLQPWLQACSSTTLQFSALKGQET
;
A
#
# COMPACT_ATOMS: atom_id res chain seq x y z
N MET A 1 -34.48 -19.80 -54.12
CA MET A 1 -35.11 -20.49 -52.99
C MET A 1 -34.04 -21.28 -52.26
N ALA A 2 -33.50 -20.74 -51.15
CA ALA A 2 -32.53 -21.42 -50.30
C ALA A 2 -33.00 -21.28 -48.86
N ALA A 3 -33.36 -22.40 -48.24
CA ALA A 3 -33.91 -22.45 -46.89
C ALA A 3 -32.79 -22.29 -45.85
N SER A 4 -32.89 -21.28 -45.00
CA SER A 4 -32.04 -21.09 -43.82
C SER A 4 -32.40 -22.13 -42.75
N PRO A 5 -31.43 -22.86 -42.19
CA PRO A 5 -31.70 -23.77 -41.09
C PRO A 5 -31.90 -23.00 -39.78
N SER A 6 -33.12 -23.11 -39.25
CA SER A 6 -33.53 -22.66 -37.93
C SER A 6 -32.66 -23.29 -36.85
N LYS A 7 -31.84 -22.47 -36.17
CA LYS A 7 -31.09 -22.84 -34.97
C LYS A 7 -32.06 -23.10 -33.81
N LEU A 8 -32.30 -24.39 -33.55
CA LEU A 8 -32.90 -24.88 -32.32
C LEU A 8 -32.04 -24.43 -31.13
N HIS A 9 -32.56 -23.50 -30.33
CA HIS A 9 -32.02 -23.19 -29.01
C HIS A 9 -32.34 -24.37 -28.09
N LEU A 10 -31.40 -25.29 -27.92
CA LEU A 10 -31.43 -26.24 -26.82
C LEU A 10 -31.37 -25.44 -25.52
N LYS A 11 -32.36 -25.68 -24.64
CA LYS A 11 -32.34 -25.24 -23.24
C LYS A 11 -31.02 -25.69 -22.61
N THR A 12 -30.15 -24.72 -22.37
CA THR A 12 -28.91 -24.86 -21.61
C THR A 12 -29.23 -25.47 -20.26
N SER A 13 -28.55 -26.56 -19.95
CA SER A 13 -28.41 -27.13 -18.61
C SER A 13 -28.21 -26.00 -17.60
N GLU A 14 -28.95 -26.02 -16.50
CA GLU A 14 -28.69 -25.15 -15.34
C GLU A 14 -27.22 -25.33 -14.95
N GLU A 15 -26.39 -24.35 -15.27
CA GLU A 15 -24.97 -24.37 -14.91
C GLU A 15 -24.89 -24.34 -13.38
N GLU A 16 -24.42 -25.43 -12.79
CA GLU A 16 -24.23 -25.51 -11.34
C GLU A 16 -23.37 -24.34 -10.85
N GLN A 17 -23.99 -23.41 -10.15
CA GLN A 17 -23.31 -22.26 -9.56
C GLN A 17 -22.72 -22.67 -8.22
N HIS A 18 -21.45 -22.32 -8.00
CA HIS A 18 -20.75 -22.55 -6.74
C HIS A 18 -20.38 -21.22 -6.08
N GLU A 19 -20.58 -21.14 -4.76
CA GLU A 19 -20.22 -19.96 -3.99
C GLU A 19 -18.71 -19.95 -3.68
N CYS A 20 -18.03 -18.85 -4.02
CA CYS A 20 -16.62 -18.68 -3.69
C CYS A 20 -16.43 -18.46 -2.18
N ARG A 21 -15.57 -19.26 -1.53
CA ARG A 21 -15.27 -19.16 -0.09
C ARG A 21 -14.76 -17.77 0.36
N LYS A 22 -14.13 -17.01 -0.53
CA LYS A 22 -13.51 -15.72 -0.20
C LYS A 22 -14.40 -14.52 -0.50
N CYS A 23 -14.99 -14.42 -1.70
CA CYS A 23 -15.82 -13.27 -2.06
C CYS A 23 -17.33 -13.49 -1.88
N ARG A 24 -17.77 -14.73 -1.57
CA ARG A 24 -19.18 -15.12 -1.42
C ARG A 24 -20.06 -14.90 -2.65
N LEU A 25 -19.45 -14.68 -3.81
CA LEU A 25 -20.20 -14.57 -5.06
C LEU A 25 -20.42 -15.95 -5.68
N PRO A 26 -21.62 -16.22 -6.24
CA PRO A 26 -21.86 -17.40 -7.06
C PRO A 26 -21.07 -17.29 -8.37
N LYS A 27 -20.40 -18.37 -8.75
CA LYS A 27 -19.61 -18.46 -9.98
C LYS A 27 -19.78 -19.85 -10.61
N PRO A 28 -19.75 -19.97 -11.95
CA PRO A 28 -19.72 -21.27 -12.60
C PRO A 28 -18.40 -21.99 -12.28
N LEU A 29 -18.41 -23.33 -12.33
CA LEU A 29 -17.25 -24.16 -12.02
C LEU A 29 -16.01 -23.79 -12.86
N GLU A 30 -16.21 -23.36 -14.11
CA GLU A 30 -15.16 -22.93 -15.03
C GLU A 30 -14.36 -21.70 -14.56
N GLN A 31 -14.98 -20.85 -13.73
CA GLN A 31 -14.35 -19.63 -13.20
C GLN A 31 -13.58 -19.86 -11.91
N GLY A 32 -13.41 -21.12 -11.47
CA GLY A 32 -12.71 -21.44 -10.24
C GLY A 32 -12.15 -22.85 -10.20
N ARG A 33 -11.81 -23.27 -8.99
CA ARG A 33 -11.38 -24.63 -8.67
C ARG A 33 -12.05 -25.08 -7.38
N LYS A 34 -12.60 -26.29 -7.39
CA LYS A 34 -13.09 -26.97 -6.20
C LYS A 34 -11.93 -27.71 -5.53
N HIS A 35 -11.73 -27.49 -4.24
CA HIS A 35 -10.74 -28.18 -3.41
C HIS A 35 -11.45 -28.78 -2.20
N GLY A 36 -11.78 -30.08 -2.28
CA GLY A 36 -12.63 -30.74 -1.29
C GLY A 36 -14.04 -30.13 -1.25
N LEU A 37 -14.45 -29.64 -0.07
CA LEU A 37 -15.77 -29.03 0.16
C LEU A 37 -15.83 -27.54 -0.20
N HIS A 38 -14.70 -26.92 -0.58
CA HIS A 38 -14.66 -25.48 -0.83
C HIS A 38 -14.42 -25.18 -2.29
N PHE A 39 -15.12 -24.16 -2.80
CA PHE A 39 -14.89 -23.59 -4.11
C PHE A 39 -14.18 -22.25 -3.98
N LEU A 40 -13.16 -22.02 -4.82
CA LEU A 40 -12.40 -20.77 -4.88
C LEU A 40 -12.37 -20.27 -6.33
N CYS A 41 -12.82 -19.04 -6.56
CA CYS A 41 -12.77 -18.46 -7.91
C CYS A 41 -11.33 -18.05 -8.29
N LYS A 42 -11.02 -18.11 -9.58
CA LYS A 42 -9.69 -17.79 -10.15
C LYS A 42 -9.21 -16.40 -9.74
N LYS A 43 -10.11 -15.42 -9.65
CA LYS A 43 -9.78 -14.04 -9.24
C LYS A 43 -9.33 -13.97 -7.78
N CYS A 44 -10.08 -14.55 -6.85
CA CYS A 44 -9.70 -14.60 -5.43
C CYS A 44 -8.41 -15.40 -5.22
N GLU A 45 -8.24 -16.52 -5.93
CA GLU A 45 -7.01 -17.31 -5.86
C GLU A 45 -5.79 -16.52 -6.36
N SER A 46 -5.93 -15.83 -7.49
CA SER A 46 -4.87 -14.97 -8.04
C SER A 46 -4.52 -13.83 -7.08
N LEU A 47 -5.54 -13.19 -6.49
CA LEU A 47 -5.35 -12.10 -5.53
C LEU A 47 -4.63 -12.58 -4.26
N GLU A 48 -5.05 -13.70 -3.69
CA GLU A 48 -4.41 -14.29 -2.50
C GLU A 48 -2.95 -14.66 -2.78
N ARG A 49 -2.67 -15.29 -3.93
CA ARG A 49 -1.29 -15.58 -4.36
C ARG A 49 -0.47 -14.32 -4.59
N MET A 50 -1.07 -13.24 -5.11
CA MET A 50 -0.40 -11.96 -5.31
C MET A 50 0.01 -11.34 -3.97
N VAL A 51 -0.91 -11.31 -2.99
CA VAL A 51 -0.63 -10.84 -1.63
C VAL A 51 0.46 -11.69 -0.99
N ALA A 52 0.33 -13.01 -1.01
CA ALA A 52 1.33 -13.93 -0.45
C ALA A 52 2.71 -13.77 -1.11
N ARG A 53 2.76 -13.59 -2.43
CA ARG A 53 4.02 -13.38 -3.15
C ARG A 53 4.66 -12.05 -2.77
N THR A 54 3.89 -10.98 -2.60
CA THR A 54 4.45 -9.65 -2.40
C THR A 54 4.80 -9.38 -0.95
N LEU A 55 3.96 -9.80 0.00
CA LEU A 55 4.18 -9.61 1.44
C LEU A 55 4.92 -10.78 2.10
N GLY A 56 5.03 -11.93 1.43
CA GLY A 56 5.66 -13.15 1.95
C GLY A 56 4.66 -14.09 2.63
N ASP A 57 3.50 -13.58 3.05
CA ASP A 57 2.42 -14.32 3.68
C ASP A 57 1.05 -13.67 3.42
N VAL A 58 -0.01 -14.27 3.97
CA VAL A 58 -1.38 -13.73 3.96
C VAL A 58 -1.79 -13.19 5.33
N GLU A 59 -0.86 -12.94 6.25
CA GLU A 59 -1.19 -12.54 7.63
C GLU A 59 -1.88 -11.18 7.69
N GLN A 60 -1.50 -10.24 6.83
CA GLN A 60 -2.13 -8.92 6.81
C GLN A 60 -3.61 -9.00 6.43
N LEU A 61 -4.01 -9.98 5.61
CA LEU A 61 -5.42 -10.22 5.33
C LEU A 61 -6.14 -10.82 6.55
N LYS A 62 -5.45 -11.64 7.36
CA LYS A 62 -6.04 -12.25 8.56
C LYS A 62 -6.33 -11.23 9.68
N LYS A 63 -5.69 -10.06 9.65
CA LYS A 63 -5.97 -8.96 10.58
C LYS A 63 -7.31 -8.28 10.34
N LEU A 64 -7.84 -8.38 9.13
CA LEU A 64 -9.18 -7.87 8.82
C LEU A 64 -10.23 -8.81 9.42
N SER A 65 -11.33 -8.25 9.91
CA SER A 65 -12.54 -9.02 10.22
C SER A 65 -13.01 -9.83 9.01
N LYS A 66 -13.76 -10.92 9.25
CA LYS A 66 -14.23 -11.82 8.16
C LYS A 66 -15.01 -11.05 7.10
N ASP A 67 -15.89 -10.15 7.52
CA ASP A 67 -16.73 -9.35 6.62
C ASP A 67 -15.88 -8.41 5.76
N ARG A 68 -14.82 -7.83 6.33
CA ARG A 68 -13.87 -6.97 5.60
C ARG A 68 -12.98 -7.76 4.65
N GLN A 69 -12.56 -8.98 5.02
CA GLN A 69 -11.89 -9.88 4.09
C GLN A 69 -12.80 -10.19 2.90
N GLU A 70 -14.07 -10.53 3.16
CA GLU A 70 -15.03 -10.82 2.10
C GLU A 70 -15.27 -9.61 1.19
N ALA A 71 -15.43 -8.41 1.76
CA ALA A 71 -15.55 -7.17 1.01
C ALA A 71 -14.31 -6.89 0.14
N PHE A 72 -13.11 -7.06 0.68
CA PHE A 72 -11.84 -6.92 -0.05
C PHE A 72 -11.77 -7.86 -1.27
N PHE A 73 -12.13 -9.13 -1.09
CA PHE A 73 -12.14 -10.10 -2.19
C PHE A 73 -13.28 -9.84 -3.18
N ARG A 74 -14.45 -9.39 -2.71
CA ARG A 74 -15.61 -9.05 -3.54
C ARG A 74 -15.31 -7.91 -4.49
N GLU A 75 -14.80 -6.80 -3.97
CA GLU A 75 -14.42 -5.59 -4.73
C GLU A 75 -13.48 -5.92 -5.89
N HIS A 76 -12.53 -6.84 -5.70
CA HIS A 76 -11.61 -7.26 -6.76
C HIS A 76 -12.21 -8.29 -7.72
N SER A 77 -13.15 -9.11 -7.27
CA SER A 77 -13.78 -10.15 -8.09
C SER A 77 -14.79 -9.59 -9.09
N GLU A 78 -15.37 -8.44 -8.79
CA GLU A 78 -16.36 -7.73 -9.63
C GLU A 78 -15.70 -6.92 -10.76
N LYS A 79 -14.40 -6.63 -10.67
CA LYS A 79 -13.65 -5.94 -11.73
C LYS A 79 -13.70 -6.73 -13.05
N PRO A 80 -13.80 -6.06 -14.21
CA PRO A 80 -13.89 -6.74 -15.51
C PRO A 80 -12.65 -7.60 -15.78
N GLU A 81 -12.82 -8.74 -16.48
CA GLU A 81 -11.75 -9.73 -16.69
C GLU A 81 -10.54 -9.18 -17.46
N HIS A 82 -10.76 -8.17 -18.30
CA HIS A 82 -9.70 -7.51 -19.07
C HIS A 82 -8.83 -6.58 -18.21
N GLU A 83 -9.29 -6.17 -17.03
CA GLU A 83 -8.54 -5.29 -16.16
C GLU A 83 -7.55 -6.09 -15.32
N ARG A 84 -6.27 -6.04 -15.71
CA ARG A 84 -5.20 -6.62 -14.91
C ARG A 84 -5.13 -5.89 -13.57
N THR A 85 -5.42 -6.63 -12.51
CA THR A 85 -5.29 -6.13 -11.14
C THR A 85 -3.82 -5.83 -10.85
N ASN A 86 -3.49 -4.56 -10.64
CA ASN A 86 -2.15 -4.12 -10.31
C ASN A 86 -1.91 -4.17 -8.80
N TRP A 87 -0.69 -4.52 -8.36
CA TRP A 87 -0.35 -4.60 -6.93
C TRP A 87 -0.60 -3.28 -6.21
N GLN A 88 -0.32 -2.14 -6.84
CA GLN A 88 -0.57 -0.81 -6.27
C GLN A 88 -2.06 -0.62 -5.90
N THR A 89 -2.97 -1.11 -6.75
CA THR A 89 -4.41 -1.05 -6.51
C THR A 89 -4.82 -1.98 -5.37
N VAL A 90 -4.26 -3.21 -5.35
CA VAL A 90 -4.48 -4.17 -4.27
C VAL A 90 -4.02 -3.61 -2.94
N ARG A 91 -2.81 -3.03 -2.90
CA ARG A 91 -2.23 -2.39 -1.72
C ARG A 91 -3.08 -1.22 -1.26
N ALA A 92 -3.52 -0.34 -2.15
CA ALA A 92 -4.36 0.79 -1.80
C ALA A 92 -5.68 0.35 -1.14
N CYS A 93 -6.34 -0.66 -1.70
CA CYS A 93 -7.55 -1.24 -1.11
C CYS A 93 -7.24 -1.90 0.25
N LEU A 94 -6.16 -2.68 0.34
CA LEU A 94 -5.76 -3.32 1.61
C LEU A 94 -5.46 -2.29 2.70
N VAL A 95 -4.76 -1.18 2.38
CA VAL A 95 -4.52 -0.07 3.30
C VAL A 95 -5.84 0.52 3.76
N SER A 96 -6.76 0.82 2.85
CA SER A 96 -8.07 1.37 3.21
C SER A 96 -8.83 0.46 4.18
N GLN A 97 -8.88 -0.85 3.90
CA GLN A 97 -9.58 -1.80 4.78
C GLN A 97 -8.90 -1.92 6.15
N LEU A 98 -7.56 -1.97 6.21
CA LEU A 98 -6.82 -2.04 7.47
C LEU A 98 -6.99 -0.78 8.32
N VAL A 99 -6.99 0.41 7.70
CA VAL A 99 -7.21 1.67 8.41
C VAL A 99 -8.61 1.71 9.00
N VAL A 100 -9.61 1.27 8.25
CA VAL A 100 -11.00 1.20 8.77
C VAL A 100 -11.10 0.21 9.92
N GLU A 101 -10.46 -0.96 9.84
CA GLU A 101 -10.45 -1.93 10.94
C GLU A 101 -9.83 -1.33 12.22
N VAL A 102 -8.64 -0.72 12.12
CA VAL A 102 -7.98 -0.11 13.29
C VAL A 102 -8.76 1.09 13.83
N THR A 103 -9.41 1.87 12.96
CA THR A 103 -10.27 2.98 13.39
C THR A 103 -11.49 2.43 14.15
N SER A 104 -12.11 1.36 13.66
CA SER A 104 -13.25 0.73 14.34
C SER A 104 -12.88 0.09 15.68
N GLU A 105 -11.64 -0.41 15.82
CA GLU A 105 -11.12 -0.87 17.11
C GLU A 105 -10.96 0.31 18.10
N TRP A 106 -10.52 1.48 17.62
CA TRP A 106 -10.39 2.68 18.47
C TRP A 106 -11.72 3.29 18.87
N ASP A 107 -12.72 3.27 17.98
CA ASP A 107 -14.06 3.77 18.29
C ASP A 107 -14.73 2.99 19.42
N SER A 108 -14.27 1.77 19.73
CA SER A 108 -14.73 1.00 20.89
C SER A 108 -14.15 1.47 22.23
N GLY A 109 -13.12 2.32 22.22
CA GLY A 109 -12.45 2.86 23.40
C GLY A 109 -12.70 4.35 23.58
N GLU A 110 -13.89 4.73 24.03
CA GLU A 110 -14.20 6.11 24.41
C GLU A 110 -13.39 6.53 25.66
N VAL A 111 -12.15 6.96 25.46
CA VAL A 111 -11.32 7.55 26.53
C VAL A 111 -11.39 9.06 26.41
N GLY A 112 -12.49 9.65 26.88
CA GLY A 112 -12.58 11.10 27.06
C GLY A 112 -11.76 11.56 28.28
N GLU A 113 -11.15 12.73 28.20
CA GLU A 113 -10.55 13.39 29.37
C GLU A 113 -11.65 13.93 30.30
N TRP A 114 -11.49 13.83 31.62
CA TRP A 114 -12.42 14.44 32.59
C TRP A 114 -12.04 15.90 32.82
N LEU A 115 -12.76 16.83 32.18
CA LEU A 115 -12.46 18.27 32.24
C LEU A 115 -13.70 19.09 32.66
N PRO A 116 -13.51 20.26 33.31
CA PRO A 116 -14.60 21.17 33.61
C PRO A 116 -15.30 21.69 32.35
N GLU A 117 -16.58 22.06 32.47
CA GLU A 117 -17.37 22.60 31.36
C GLU A 117 -16.68 23.78 30.65
N SER A 118 -16.08 24.70 31.40
CA SER A 118 -15.41 25.89 30.86
C SER A 118 -14.27 25.54 29.90
N VAL A 119 -13.55 24.44 30.15
CA VAL A 119 -12.45 23.98 29.28
C VAL A 119 -13.00 23.45 27.96
N TRP A 120 -14.11 22.71 28.01
CA TRP A 120 -14.78 22.21 26.81
C TRP A 120 -15.37 23.34 25.95
N VAL A 121 -16.01 24.33 26.58
CA VAL A 121 -16.53 25.50 25.87
C VAL A 121 -15.40 26.28 25.18
N THR A 122 -14.25 26.41 25.84
CA THR A 122 -13.06 27.05 25.26
C THR A 122 -12.51 26.26 24.05
N ARG A 123 -12.63 24.93 24.07
CA ARG A 123 -12.29 24.05 22.93
C ARG A 123 -13.33 24.10 21.80
N GLY A 124 -14.41 24.88 21.94
CA GLY A 124 -15.44 25.08 20.92
C GLY A 124 -16.65 24.17 21.03
N PHE A 125 -16.80 23.42 22.13
CA PHE A 125 -17.98 22.58 22.36
C PHE A 125 -19.14 23.40 22.93
N LEU A 126 -20.37 23.07 22.56
CA LEU A 126 -21.57 23.71 23.10
C LEU A 126 -21.83 23.24 24.54
N SER A 127 -22.04 24.17 25.47
CA SER A 127 -22.36 23.88 26.88
C SER A 127 -23.49 22.86 27.04
N GLU A 128 -24.54 22.97 26.23
CA GLU A 128 -25.69 22.06 26.28
C GLU A 128 -25.32 20.61 25.91
N SER A 129 -24.38 20.43 24.97
CA SER A 129 -23.89 19.11 24.57
C SER A 129 -23.01 18.51 25.67
N VAL A 130 -22.14 19.32 26.28
CA VAL A 130 -21.23 18.86 27.35
C VAL A 130 -22.02 18.38 28.58
N LYS A 131 -23.11 19.09 28.94
CA LYS A 131 -23.96 18.70 30.08
C LYS A 131 -24.75 17.40 29.89
N LYS A 132 -24.90 16.93 28.64
CA LYS A 132 -25.55 15.64 28.34
C LYS A 132 -24.60 14.45 28.49
N CYS A 133 -23.30 14.70 28.56
CA CYS A 133 -22.29 13.67 28.74
C CYS A 133 -22.17 13.24 30.21
N ASP A 134 -21.45 12.14 30.43
CA ASP A 134 -21.18 11.64 31.77
C ASP A 134 -20.46 12.68 32.62
N SER A 135 -20.93 12.84 33.86
CA SER A 135 -20.41 13.83 34.81
C SER A 135 -19.95 13.16 36.09
N ARG A 136 -18.91 13.74 36.71
CA ARG A 136 -18.37 13.30 37.98
C ARG A 136 -17.96 14.51 38.81
N GLU A 137 -18.20 14.47 40.11
CA GLU A 137 -17.70 15.51 41.01
C GLU A 137 -16.23 15.24 41.37
N CYS A 138 -15.39 16.26 41.19
CA CYS A 138 -13.98 16.25 41.57
C CYS A 138 -13.75 17.29 42.67
N PRO A 139 -13.17 16.92 43.84
CA PRO A 139 -13.01 17.84 44.98
C PRO A 139 -12.22 19.12 44.68
N LYS A 140 -11.34 19.11 43.67
CA LYS A 140 -10.47 20.26 43.34
C LYS A 140 -11.04 21.15 42.24
N LEU A 141 -11.80 20.59 41.30
CA LEU A 141 -12.20 21.25 40.06
C LEU A 141 -13.73 21.42 39.94
N GLY A 142 -14.50 20.89 40.89
CA GLY A 142 -15.96 20.86 40.82
C GLY A 142 -16.47 19.75 39.90
N THR A 143 -17.62 19.97 39.28
CA THR A 143 -18.23 19.04 38.32
C THR A 143 -17.42 19.00 37.02
N VAL A 144 -16.90 17.82 36.69
CA VAL A 144 -16.17 17.54 35.45
C VAL A 144 -17.01 16.66 34.54
N TYR A 145 -16.85 16.83 33.23
CA TYR A 145 -17.58 16.12 32.19
C TYR A 145 -16.60 15.36 31.30
N GLN A 146 -16.99 14.15 30.89
CA GLN A 146 -16.25 13.34 29.94
C GLN A 146 -16.88 13.47 28.56
N VAL A 147 -16.29 14.30 27.70
CA VAL A 147 -16.73 14.42 26.31
C VAL A 147 -15.95 13.39 25.48
N PRO A 148 -16.62 12.50 24.72
CA PRO A 148 -15.94 11.60 23.79
C PRO A 148 -15.36 12.43 22.64
N VAL A 149 -14.03 12.59 22.64
CA VAL A 149 -13.30 13.28 21.58
C VAL A 149 -12.67 12.23 20.68
N HIS A 150 -13.20 12.09 19.47
CA HIS A 150 -12.51 11.34 18.42
C HIS A 150 -11.37 12.21 17.89
N HIS A 151 -10.13 11.83 18.20
CA HIS A 151 -8.98 12.40 17.51
C HIS A 151 -8.88 11.72 16.14
N ASP A 152 -9.24 12.45 15.09
CA ASP A 152 -9.08 12.02 13.69
C ASP A 152 -7.60 11.93 13.30
N ASN A 153 -6.91 10.93 13.83
CA ASN A 153 -5.55 10.56 13.42
C ASN A 153 -5.55 9.73 12.14
N TYR A 154 -6.62 9.76 11.34
CA TYR A 154 -6.77 8.99 10.11
C TYR A 154 -5.55 9.14 9.18
N ARG A 155 -5.03 10.37 9.03
CA ARG A 155 -3.85 10.62 8.19
C ARG A 155 -2.59 9.96 8.73
N GLN A 156 -2.40 9.96 10.04
CA GLN A 156 -1.23 9.33 10.67
C GLN A 156 -1.36 7.80 10.65
N LEU A 157 -2.53 7.28 11.03
CA LEU A 157 -2.85 5.87 10.99
C LEU A 157 -2.67 5.27 9.58
N ARG A 158 -3.16 5.97 8.55
CA ARG A 158 -2.96 5.57 7.16
C ARG A 158 -1.47 5.51 6.77
N LYS A 159 -0.68 6.50 7.18
CA LYS A 159 0.78 6.49 6.95
C LYS A 159 1.46 5.33 7.67
N ASP A 160 1.05 5.02 8.89
CA ASP A 160 1.65 3.95 9.69
C ASP A 160 1.34 2.57 9.10
N VAL A 161 0.08 2.35 8.68
CA VAL A 161 -0.34 1.14 7.96
C VAL A 161 0.42 1.00 6.63
N GLU A 162 0.52 2.08 5.86
CA GLU A 162 1.24 2.07 4.58
C GLU A 162 2.74 1.79 4.79
N THR A 163 3.37 2.42 5.79
CA THR A 163 4.77 2.19 6.12
C THR A 163 5.00 0.73 6.52
N THR A 164 4.12 0.16 7.35
CA THR A 164 4.19 -1.24 7.77
C THR A 164 4.13 -2.20 6.58
N LEU A 165 3.22 -1.96 5.62
CA LEU A 165 3.13 -2.78 4.41
C LEU A 165 4.37 -2.61 3.53
N LEU A 166 4.85 -1.38 3.31
CA LEU A 166 6.06 -1.11 2.53
C LEU A 166 7.30 -1.79 3.13
N THR A 167 7.49 -1.74 4.45
CA THR A 167 8.60 -2.43 5.11
C THR A 167 8.54 -3.95 4.86
N ARG A 168 7.36 -4.57 4.97
CA ARG A 168 7.19 -6.01 4.65
C ARG A 168 7.45 -6.33 3.18
N GLU A 169 6.99 -5.47 2.26
CA GLU A 169 7.28 -5.61 0.83
C GLU A 169 8.80 -5.62 0.56
N GLU A 170 9.52 -4.68 1.17
CA GLU A 170 10.98 -4.59 1.04
C GLU A 170 11.68 -5.81 1.63
N GLU A 171 11.27 -6.28 2.80
CA GLU A 171 11.82 -7.47 3.44
C GLU A 171 11.62 -8.72 2.58
N CYS A 172 10.41 -8.91 2.03
CA CYS A 172 10.12 -10.02 1.12
C CYS A 172 10.97 -9.94 -0.14
N ARG A 173 11.15 -8.74 -0.70
CA ARG A 173 12.03 -8.52 -1.87
C ARG A 173 13.49 -8.82 -1.54
N LYS A 174 14.00 -8.37 -0.40
CA LYS A 174 15.38 -8.65 0.07
C LYS A 174 15.61 -10.16 0.24
N LYS A 175 14.67 -10.87 0.89
CA LYS A 175 14.73 -12.34 1.06
C LYS A 175 14.78 -13.08 -0.28
N LYS A 176 14.05 -12.63 -1.30
CA LYS A 176 14.08 -13.22 -2.65
C LYS A 176 15.42 -13.02 -3.34
N THR A 177 16.00 -11.82 -3.26
CA THR A 177 17.33 -11.56 -3.84
C THR A 177 18.38 -12.43 -3.18
N GLN A 178 18.38 -12.52 -1.84
CA GLN A 178 19.32 -13.37 -1.10
C GLN A 178 19.22 -14.87 -1.46
N ARG A 179 18.00 -15.39 -1.66
CA ARG A 179 17.81 -16.79 -2.10
C ARG A 179 18.36 -17.03 -3.51
N LYS A 180 18.23 -16.05 -4.41
CA LYS A 180 18.77 -16.13 -5.76
C LYS A 180 20.30 -16.11 -5.76
N ASP A 181 20.89 -15.25 -4.93
CA ASP A 181 22.34 -15.16 -4.80
C ASP A 181 22.90 -16.47 -4.21
N LYS A 182 22.29 -17.01 -3.14
CA LYS A 182 22.70 -18.30 -2.56
C LYS A 182 22.58 -19.47 -3.56
N ALA A 183 21.54 -19.48 -4.39
CA ALA A 183 21.39 -20.50 -5.44
C ALA A 183 22.44 -20.38 -6.55
N THR A 184 22.96 -19.18 -6.80
CA THR A 184 23.94 -18.92 -7.87
C THR A 184 25.38 -19.13 -7.39
N THR A 185 25.67 -18.94 -6.10
CA THR A 185 27.02 -19.09 -5.54
C THR A 185 27.46 -20.54 -5.31
N GLY A 186 26.61 -21.54 -5.59
CA GLY A 186 27.06 -22.93 -5.79
C GLY A 186 27.87 -23.54 -4.65
N GLU A 187 27.67 -23.09 -3.41
CA GLU A 187 28.25 -23.74 -2.24
C GLU A 187 27.43 -25.00 -1.97
N THR A 188 27.83 -26.04 -2.69
CA THR A 188 27.26 -27.38 -2.75
C THR A 188 27.65 -28.10 -1.46
N GLY A 189 27.00 -27.72 -0.35
CA GLY A 189 26.93 -28.52 0.86
C GLY A 189 25.57 -29.21 0.88
N GLU A 190 25.54 -30.50 0.53
CA GLU A 190 24.41 -31.41 0.68
C GLU A 190 23.80 -31.32 2.09
N GLN A 191 22.71 -30.58 2.19
CA GLN A 191 21.63 -30.88 3.13
C GLN A 191 20.35 -30.29 2.52
N GLU A 192 19.60 -31.15 1.84
CA GLU A 192 18.27 -30.84 1.34
C GLU A 192 17.38 -30.32 2.49
N PRO A 193 16.79 -29.12 2.40
CA PRO A 193 15.56 -28.86 3.12
C PRO A 193 14.44 -29.45 2.26
N THR A 194 14.05 -30.69 2.55
CA THR A 194 12.77 -31.22 2.09
C THR A 194 11.67 -30.23 2.49
N CYS A 195 10.98 -29.68 1.49
CA CYS A 195 9.74 -28.93 1.67
C CYS A 195 8.62 -29.90 2.11
N THR A 196 8.68 -30.40 3.33
CA THR A 196 7.55 -31.06 3.99
C THR A 196 6.59 -29.98 4.49
N TRP A 197 5.45 -29.91 3.84
CA TRP A 197 4.25 -29.29 4.40
C TRP A 197 3.87 -30.03 5.68
N ASN A 198 4.25 -29.50 6.85
CA ASN A 198 3.80 -30.02 8.14
C ASN A 198 2.35 -29.60 8.41
N VAL A 199 1.46 -30.57 8.32
CA VAL A 199 0.13 -30.60 8.93
C VAL A 199 0.31 -30.74 10.45
N PRO A 200 -0.44 -30.04 11.32
CA PRO A 200 -0.27 -30.15 12.77
C PRO A 200 -0.69 -31.53 13.30
N GLU A 201 0.29 -32.30 13.75
CA GLU A 201 0.12 -33.60 14.41
C GLU A 201 -0.19 -33.38 15.91
N ALA A 202 -1.43 -32.99 16.20
CA ALA A 202 -1.97 -33.09 17.54
C ALA A 202 -2.42 -34.56 17.75
N LEU A 203 -1.59 -35.37 18.44
CA LEU A 203 -1.97 -36.37 19.45
C LEU A 203 -0.81 -37.35 19.76
N LYS A 204 -0.49 -37.43 21.07
CA LYS A 204 0.21 -38.49 21.85
C LYS A 204 1.71 -38.27 22.19
N PRO A 205 2.21 -38.82 23.32
CA PRO A 205 2.02 -38.28 24.68
C PRO A 205 3.36 -38.11 25.44
N GLN A 206 3.28 -37.49 26.61
CA GLN A 206 4.39 -37.30 27.57
C GLN A 206 5.11 -38.61 27.95
N ALA A 207 6.44 -38.54 28.06
CA ALA A 207 7.21 -39.35 28.99
C ALA A 207 8.45 -38.58 29.48
N PHE A 208 8.79 -38.86 30.73
CA PHE A 208 9.67 -38.14 31.65
C PHE A 208 11.18 -38.23 31.36
N ALA A 209 11.88 -37.19 31.85
CA ALA A 209 13.21 -37.16 32.48
C ALA A 209 14.45 -37.73 31.77
N ALA A 210 15.49 -36.89 31.62
CA ALA A 210 16.72 -36.99 32.43
C ALA A 210 17.75 -35.91 32.03
N ALA A 211 18.56 -35.54 33.02
CA ALA A 211 19.54 -34.46 33.04
C ALA A 211 20.87 -34.78 32.34
N ALA A 212 21.58 -33.75 31.88
CA ALA A 212 23.05 -33.58 31.94
C ALA A 212 23.42 -32.25 31.25
N SER A 213 23.86 -31.23 31.99
CA SER A 213 25.29 -30.90 32.22
C SER A 213 26.09 -30.56 30.96
N GLY A 214 26.40 -29.27 30.78
CA GLY A 214 27.32 -28.78 29.75
C GLY A 214 27.84 -27.37 30.03
N LYS A 215 28.74 -27.26 31.01
CA LYS A 215 29.62 -26.11 31.27
C LYS A 215 30.43 -25.74 30.02
N GLY A 216 30.59 -24.44 29.72
CA GLY A 216 31.51 -24.04 28.63
C GLY A 216 31.72 -22.54 28.40
N LYS A 217 32.45 -21.90 29.32
CA LYS A 217 33.37 -20.75 29.12
C LYS A 217 32.88 -19.47 28.42
N ALA A 218 32.73 -18.45 29.28
CA ALA A 218 32.96 -17.06 28.96
C ALA A 218 34.38 -16.82 28.39
N ALA A 219 34.45 -16.04 27.31
CA ALA A 219 35.64 -15.30 26.92
C ALA A 219 35.21 -13.87 26.58
N ALA A 220 35.48 -12.98 27.54
CA ALA A 220 35.43 -11.55 27.34
C ALA A 220 36.45 -11.14 26.27
N LYS A 221 36.03 -10.38 25.26
CA LYS A 221 36.94 -9.58 24.45
C LYS A 221 36.42 -8.15 24.36
N ALA A 222 37.01 -7.33 25.20
CA ALA A 222 36.85 -5.89 25.22
C ALA A 222 37.64 -5.23 24.07
N LYS A 223 37.11 -4.09 23.64
CA LYS A 223 37.80 -2.92 23.04
C LYS A 223 38.55 -3.10 21.72
N GLY A 224 37.97 -2.46 20.70
CA GLY A 224 38.64 -2.11 19.45
C GLY A 224 37.68 -1.44 18.47
N LYS A 225 36.98 -0.37 18.88
CA LYS A 225 36.23 0.51 17.95
C LYS A 225 37.26 1.36 17.17
N ALA A 226 37.94 0.75 16.23
CA ALA A 226 38.55 1.48 15.13
C ALA A 226 37.42 1.81 14.14
N ALA A 227 37.21 3.09 13.84
CA ALA A 227 36.33 3.51 12.77
C ALA A 227 36.84 2.87 11.47
N ALA A 228 36.15 1.82 11.01
CA ALA A 228 36.48 1.14 9.77
C ALA A 228 36.33 2.17 8.64
N VAL A 229 37.46 2.62 8.09
CA VAL A 229 37.49 3.42 6.87
C VAL A 229 36.72 2.63 5.81
N PRO A 230 35.65 3.19 5.22
CA PRO A 230 34.91 2.50 4.17
C PRO A 230 35.90 2.16 3.06
N SER A 231 36.08 0.87 2.80
CA SER A 231 36.96 0.40 1.72
C SER A 231 36.56 1.07 0.40
N ALA A 232 37.53 1.39 -0.46
CA ALA A 232 37.28 2.08 -1.74
C ALA A 232 36.18 1.40 -2.59
N ALA A 233 36.03 0.08 -2.49
CA ALA A 233 34.98 -0.68 -3.15
C ALA A 233 33.56 -0.32 -2.67
N SER A 234 33.39 0.00 -1.39
CA SER A 234 32.09 0.42 -0.83
C SER A 234 31.69 1.83 -1.29
N ALA A 235 32.67 2.75 -1.41
CA ALA A 235 32.45 4.09 -1.94
C ALA A 235 32.07 4.06 -3.43
N ALA A 236 32.74 3.23 -4.24
CA ALA A 236 32.41 3.07 -5.66
C ALA A 236 30.98 2.55 -5.88
N ARG A 237 30.53 1.56 -5.09
CA ARG A 237 29.14 1.05 -5.16
C ARG A 237 28.10 2.08 -4.72
N ALA A 238 28.43 2.91 -3.73
CA ALA A 238 27.56 4.00 -3.31
C ALA A 238 27.44 5.07 -4.41
N ALA A 239 28.56 5.44 -5.05
CA ALA A 239 28.58 6.38 -6.17
C ALA A 239 27.76 5.86 -7.37
N GLU A 240 27.93 4.59 -7.76
CA GLU A 240 27.14 3.98 -8.84
C GLU A 240 25.64 3.98 -8.53
N LYS A 241 25.26 3.66 -7.29
CA LYS A 241 23.85 3.69 -6.87
C LYS A 241 23.28 5.12 -6.97
N THR A 242 24.03 6.12 -6.51
CA THR A 242 23.64 7.53 -6.62
C THR A 242 23.50 7.95 -8.09
N GLN A 243 24.45 7.57 -8.95
CA GLN A 243 24.41 7.87 -10.39
C GLN A 243 23.18 7.24 -11.08
N ARG A 244 22.81 6.00 -10.71
CA ARG A 244 21.59 5.35 -11.21
C ARG A 244 20.32 6.09 -10.78
N VAL A 245 20.23 6.52 -9.52
CA VAL A 245 19.08 7.31 -9.02
C VAL A 245 19.01 8.65 -9.74
N ASN A 246 20.13 9.35 -9.89
CA ASN A 246 20.20 10.64 -10.61
C ASN A 246 19.76 10.49 -12.07
N THR A 247 20.18 9.42 -12.74
CA THR A 247 19.75 9.14 -14.12
C THR A 247 18.23 8.92 -14.20
N GLN A 248 17.65 8.15 -13.27
CA GLN A 248 16.20 7.94 -13.22
C GLN A 248 15.43 9.23 -12.93
N LEU A 249 15.93 10.07 -12.02
CA LEU A 249 15.33 11.38 -11.73
C LEU A 249 15.40 12.30 -12.93
N ASN A 250 16.53 12.33 -13.64
CA ASN A 250 16.68 13.12 -14.86
C ASN A 250 15.71 12.67 -15.97
N CYS A 251 15.54 11.36 -16.19
CA CYS A 251 14.55 10.85 -17.15
C CYS A 251 13.11 11.26 -16.79
N LYS A 252 12.76 11.28 -15.50
CA LYS A 252 11.44 11.75 -15.05
C LYS A 252 11.28 13.26 -15.25
N ALA A 253 12.31 14.04 -14.93
CA ALA A 253 12.32 15.49 -15.13
C ALA A 253 12.16 15.85 -16.62
N GLN A 254 12.86 15.14 -17.52
CA GLN A 254 12.73 15.34 -18.96
C GLN A 254 11.33 15.04 -19.50
N ARG A 255 10.67 13.96 -19.01
CA ARG A 255 9.28 13.66 -19.38
C ARG A 255 8.32 14.75 -18.90
N ALA A 256 8.44 15.16 -17.63
CA ALA A 256 7.63 16.23 -17.09
C ALA A 256 7.83 17.56 -17.85
N LEU A 257 9.08 17.88 -18.23
CA LEU A 257 9.39 19.06 -19.05
C LEU A 257 8.73 18.99 -20.43
N ALA A 258 8.70 17.81 -21.08
CA ALA A 258 8.02 17.63 -22.35
C ALA A 258 6.51 17.88 -22.24
N ASP A 259 5.87 17.31 -21.22
CA ASP A 259 4.43 17.49 -20.97
C ASP A 259 4.08 18.96 -20.68
N LEU A 260 4.89 19.63 -19.83
CA LEU A 260 4.71 21.06 -19.53
C LEU A 260 4.94 21.95 -20.76
N THR A 261 5.92 21.62 -21.60
CA THR A 261 6.18 22.35 -22.84
C THR A 261 5.00 22.21 -23.81
N GLN A 262 4.47 21.01 -23.95
CA GLN A 262 3.28 20.77 -24.77
C GLN A 262 2.07 21.55 -24.26
N ALA A 263 1.78 21.51 -22.95
CA ALA A 263 0.71 22.27 -22.33
C ALA A 263 0.89 23.79 -22.52
N SER A 264 2.10 24.30 -22.30
CA SER A 264 2.44 25.72 -22.48
C SER A 264 2.22 26.18 -23.93
N THR A 265 2.69 25.41 -24.92
CA THR A 265 2.45 25.75 -26.34
C THR A 265 0.98 25.67 -26.72
N GLY A 266 0.21 24.77 -26.11
CA GLY A 266 -1.25 24.68 -26.27
C GLY A 266 -1.97 25.92 -25.74
N LEU A 267 -1.67 26.31 -24.50
CA LEU A 267 -2.22 27.52 -23.87
C LEU A 267 -1.83 28.78 -24.65
N GLN A 268 -0.57 28.90 -25.08
CA GLN A 268 -0.13 30.05 -25.87
C GLN A 268 -0.88 30.17 -27.21
N LYS A 269 -1.18 29.05 -27.88
CA LYS A 269 -1.99 29.04 -29.10
C LYS A 269 -3.43 29.46 -28.82
N LEU A 270 -4.03 28.98 -27.73
CA LEU A 270 -5.38 29.35 -27.32
C LEU A 270 -5.48 30.84 -26.99
N CYS A 271 -4.53 31.39 -26.22
CA CYS A 271 -4.48 32.83 -25.93
C CYS A 271 -4.45 33.66 -27.23
N LYS A 272 -3.58 33.32 -28.18
CA LYS A 272 -3.51 34.00 -29.49
C LYS A 272 -4.77 33.86 -30.34
N GLN A 273 -5.51 32.76 -30.20
CA GLN A 273 -6.79 32.57 -30.89
C GLN A 273 -7.90 33.42 -30.25
N LEU A 274 -7.91 33.52 -28.92
CA LEU A 274 -8.87 34.31 -28.17
C LEU A 274 -8.66 35.83 -28.30
N GLU A 275 -7.42 36.28 -28.50
CA GLU A 275 -7.13 37.68 -28.82
C GLU A 275 -7.80 38.15 -30.12
N LYS A 276 -8.00 37.25 -31.08
CA LYS A 276 -8.65 37.55 -32.37
C LYS A 276 -10.17 37.51 -32.32
N ARG A 277 -10.74 37.00 -31.22
CA ARG A 277 -12.18 36.79 -31.05
C ARG A 277 -12.74 37.84 -30.10
N GLU A 278 -13.60 38.72 -30.62
CA GLU A 278 -14.31 39.72 -29.82
C GLU A 278 -15.50 39.13 -29.05
N ASP A 279 -16.00 37.97 -29.48
CA ASP A 279 -17.20 37.29 -28.97
C ASP A 279 -16.98 36.47 -27.68
N VAL A 280 -15.80 36.52 -27.08
CA VAL A 280 -15.44 35.67 -25.93
C VAL A 280 -15.42 36.48 -24.63
N GLU A 281 -16.04 35.93 -23.59
CA GLU A 281 -16.08 36.50 -22.24
C GLU A 281 -14.69 36.87 -21.71
N VAL A 282 -14.57 38.09 -21.16
CA VAL A 282 -13.32 38.64 -20.63
C VAL A 282 -12.74 37.75 -19.53
N CYS A 283 -13.58 37.22 -18.65
CA CYS A 283 -13.16 36.34 -17.55
C CYS A 283 -12.44 35.08 -18.04
N LEU A 284 -12.84 34.51 -19.19
CA LEU A 284 -12.18 33.34 -19.75
C LEU A 284 -10.78 33.68 -20.27
N LYS A 285 -10.61 34.87 -20.88
CA LYS A 285 -9.31 35.35 -21.36
C LYS A 285 -8.35 35.56 -20.18
N GLU A 286 -8.82 36.19 -19.11
CA GLU A 286 -8.05 36.42 -17.89
C GLU A 286 -7.65 35.10 -17.21
N ALA A 287 -8.57 34.15 -17.10
CA ALA A 287 -8.29 32.83 -16.51
C ALA A 287 -7.22 32.06 -17.29
N LEU A 288 -7.28 32.07 -18.63
CA LEU A 288 -6.27 31.42 -19.48
C LEU A 288 -4.91 32.12 -19.41
N GLN A 289 -4.90 33.46 -19.35
CA GLN A 289 -3.68 34.22 -19.17
C GLN A 289 -3.04 33.96 -17.80
N SER A 290 -3.84 33.90 -16.74
CA SER A 290 -3.38 33.52 -15.39
C SER A 290 -2.77 32.11 -15.40
N ALA A 291 -3.49 31.13 -15.96
CA ALA A 291 -2.99 29.75 -16.04
C ALA A 291 -1.67 29.64 -16.83
N TYR A 292 -1.51 30.44 -17.90
CA TYR A 292 -0.26 30.51 -18.65
C TYR A 292 0.87 31.11 -17.80
N LEU A 293 0.62 32.21 -17.08
CA LEU A 293 1.60 32.84 -16.20
C LEU A 293 2.01 31.92 -15.04
N ASP A 294 1.06 31.21 -14.44
CA ASP A 294 1.30 30.25 -13.37
C ASP A 294 2.17 29.07 -13.83
N LEU A 295 2.09 28.69 -15.11
CA LEU A 295 2.88 27.60 -15.70
C LEU A 295 4.34 28.00 -15.96
N GLN A 296 4.65 29.28 -16.19
CA GLN A 296 5.99 29.75 -16.57
C GLN A 296 7.09 29.43 -15.53
N PRO A 297 6.90 29.69 -14.22
CA PRO A 297 7.90 29.37 -13.21
C PRO A 297 8.26 27.88 -13.18
N TRP A 298 7.28 27.00 -13.38
CA TRP A 298 7.50 25.55 -13.44
C TRP A 298 8.33 25.15 -14.64
N LEU A 299 8.04 25.72 -15.82
CA LEU A 299 8.81 25.48 -17.03
C LEU A 299 10.28 25.91 -16.86
N GLN A 300 10.51 27.07 -16.24
CA GLN A 300 11.84 27.60 -15.95
C GLN A 300 12.59 26.74 -14.91
N ALA A 301 11.92 26.26 -13.88
CA ALA A 301 12.51 25.37 -12.87
C ALA A 301 12.91 24.01 -13.47
N CYS A 302 12.05 23.42 -14.32
CA CYS A 302 12.34 22.16 -14.98
C CYS A 302 13.49 22.29 -16.01
N SER A 303 13.54 23.39 -16.77
CA SER A 303 14.59 23.62 -17.75
C SER A 303 15.96 23.86 -17.10
N SER A 304 16.02 24.70 -16.04
CA SER A 304 17.26 24.95 -15.28
C SER A 304 17.81 23.68 -14.63
N THR A 305 16.94 22.84 -14.05
CA THR A 305 17.33 21.56 -13.47
C THR A 305 17.93 20.63 -14.53
N THR A 306 17.31 20.55 -15.71
CA THR A 306 17.79 19.69 -16.81
C THR A 306 19.15 20.16 -17.35
N LEU A 307 19.38 21.49 -17.40
CA LEU A 307 20.67 22.07 -17.80
C LEU A 307 21.77 21.77 -16.79
N GLN A 308 21.48 21.88 -15.48
CA GLN A 308 22.45 21.55 -14.43
C GLN A 308 22.88 20.08 -14.49
N PHE A 309 21.94 19.15 -14.71
CA PHE A 309 22.28 17.73 -14.88
C PHE A 309 23.13 17.47 -16.13
N SER A 310 22.86 18.19 -17.22
CA SER A 310 23.64 18.05 -18.46
C SER A 310 25.06 18.58 -18.30
N ALA A 311 25.23 19.69 -17.56
CA ALA A 311 26.55 20.26 -17.26
C ALA A 311 27.41 19.33 -16.39
N LEU A 312 26.82 18.69 -15.37
CA LEU A 312 27.53 17.73 -14.52
C LEU A 312 28.05 16.53 -15.32
N LYS A 313 27.27 16.04 -16.28
CA LYS A 313 27.68 14.91 -17.13
C LYS A 313 28.88 15.23 -18.02
N GLY A 314 29.06 16.51 -18.41
CA GLY A 314 30.18 16.96 -19.24
C GLY A 314 31.50 17.13 -18.49
N GLN A 315 31.50 17.11 -17.16
CA GLN A 315 32.73 17.21 -16.34
C GLN A 315 33.36 15.85 -16.01
N GLU A 316 32.66 14.74 -16.27
CA GLU A 316 33.12 13.37 -15.98
C GLU A 316 33.81 12.70 -17.19
N THR A 317 33.88 13.37 -18.35
CA THR A 317 34.57 12.91 -19.57
C THR A 317 35.90 13.62 -19.76
#